data_AF-A0A9P7JKT4-F1
#
_entry.id   AF-A0A9P7JKT4-F1
#
_cell.length_a   1.000
_cell.length_b   1.000
_cell.length_c   1.000
_cell.angle_alpha   90.00
_cell.angle_beta   90.00
_cell.angle_gamma   90.00
#
_symmetry.space_group_name_H-M   'P 1'
#
loop_
_entity.id
_entity.type
_entity.pdbx_description
1 polymer ?
#
loop_
_entity_poly.entity_id
_entity_poly.type
_entity_poly.pdbx_seq_one_letter_code
_entity_poly.pdbx_strand_id
1 'polypeptide(L)'
;MNREAQLEKRFNDILKGRVPANAQNYAHFLEAICAQQDPAACIHKIVESSQGSTAVQAAMRHNTNSQFLNGPATKLLLYLFRATDLGDVLDHLLITIVDPPIFWTAFTQAFDQGDLNEPAQEAFAALLLRLMCLTTGNTSCYRDIAKKSSILTRLLDSSQWKVKDIGYRIQHILSTFNSGTPVTAVGGPGGRHDNDFNDFREISILPTADEILCQQPPFIRPSSVLEDPDGEATRTADYLDNTFRLLREDMLYEIREELQTAIGQKKGRHRGVTIDGVTLIGVYSGADDRK
;
A
#
# COMPACT_ATOMS: atom_id res chain seq x y z
N MET A 1 17.42 4.22 -35.81
CA MET A 1 17.70 4.25 -34.36
C MET A 1 16.55 3.58 -33.64
N ASN A 2 16.82 2.58 -32.80
CA ASN A 2 15.81 1.92 -31.96
C ASN A 2 15.19 2.94 -30.98
N ARG A 3 13.89 2.82 -30.68
CA ARG A 3 13.15 3.73 -29.78
C ARG A 3 13.80 3.79 -28.39
N GLU A 4 14.26 2.66 -27.89
CA GLU A 4 14.96 2.57 -26.59
C GLU A 4 16.22 3.45 -26.55
N ALA A 5 17.03 3.41 -27.61
CA ALA A 5 18.24 4.24 -27.71
C ALA A 5 17.92 5.74 -27.76
N GLN A 6 16.75 6.12 -28.30
CA GLN A 6 16.30 7.52 -28.31
C GLN A 6 15.86 7.97 -26.90
N LEU A 7 15.15 7.11 -26.17
CA LEU A 7 14.75 7.36 -24.78
C LEU A 7 15.97 7.46 -23.87
N GLU A 8 16.90 6.52 -23.96
CA GLU A 8 18.14 6.54 -23.19
C GLU A 8 18.97 7.80 -23.48
N LYS A 9 19.10 8.18 -24.75
CA LYS A 9 19.78 9.42 -25.13
C LYS A 9 19.08 10.64 -24.50
N ARG A 10 17.75 10.72 -24.59
CA ARG A 10 16.97 11.83 -24.03
C ARG A 10 17.14 11.94 -22.52
N PHE A 11 17.06 10.82 -21.80
CA PHE A 11 17.28 10.74 -20.37
C PHE A 11 18.65 11.31 -20.00
N ASN A 12 19.72 10.80 -20.62
CA ASN A 12 21.08 11.25 -20.37
C ASN A 12 21.32 12.72 -20.74
N ASP A 13 20.75 13.20 -21.85
CA ASP A 13 20.92 14.57 -22.30
C ASP A 13 20.24 15.57 -21.36
N ILE A 14 19.08 15.23 -20.79
CA ILE A 14 18.41 16.05 -19.77
C ILE A 14 19.20 16.03 -18.45
N LEU A 15 19.60 14.85 -17.98
CA LEU A 15 20.37 14.74 -16.72
C LEU A 15 21.72 15.46 -16.79
N LYS A 16 22.35 15.52 -17.96
CA LYS A 16 23.61 16.25 -18.17
C LYS A 16 23.41 17.73 -18.49
N GLY A 17 22.17 18.23 -18.51
CA GLY A 17 21.86 19.62 -18.85
C GLY A 17 22.13 20.02 -20.31
N ARG A 18 22.33 19.04 -21.21
CA ARG A 18 22.55 19.29 -22.65
C ARG A 18 21.27 19.71 -23.35
N VAL A 19 20.13 19.22 -22.86
CA VAL A 19 18.80 19.60 -23.33
C VAL A 19 17.96 20.01 -22.13
N PRO A 20 17.28 21.17 -22.17
CA PRO A 20 16.37 21.56 -21.10
C PRO A 20 15.10 20.69 -21.10
N ALA A 21 14.61 20.34 -19.91
CA ALA A 21 13.30 19.71 -19.76
C ALA A 21 12.19 20.77 -19.90
N ASN A 22 11.27 20.58 -20.83
CA ASN A 22 10.21 21.54 -21.16
C ASN A 22 8.91 20.83 -21.61
N ALA A 23 7.85 21.62 -21.82
CA ALA A 23 6.52 21.14 -22.19
C ALA A 23 6.51 20.15 -23.38
N GLN A 24 7.41 20.32 -24.34
CA GLN A 24 7.47 19.48 -25.54
C GLN A 24 8.09 18.11 -25.27
N ASN A 25 8.93 17.99 -24.24
CA ASN A 25 9.72 16.78 -23.98
C ASN A 25 9.44 16.12 -22.62
N TYR A 26 8.64 16.70 -21.73
CA TYR A 26 8.30 16.10 -20.43
C TYR A 26 7.73 14.69 -20.55
N ALA A 27 6.76 14.47 -21.44
CA ALA A 27 6.16 13.14 -21.62
C ALA A 27 7.21 12.09 -22.04
N HIS A 28 8.08 12.43 -22.99
CA HIS A 28 9.17 11.58 -23.44
C HIS A 28 10.23 11.36 -22.35
N PHE A 29 10.48 12.36 -21.50
CA PHE A 29 11.39 12.23 -20.38
C PHE A 29 10.85 11.27 -19.31
N LEU A 30 9.57 11.38 -18.94
CA LEU A 30 8.93 10.44 -18.02
C LEU A 30 8.91 9.01 -18.59
N GLU A 31 8.63 8.87 -19.89
CA GLU A 31 8.71 7.58 -20.58
C GLU A 31 10.14 7.02 -20.54
N ALA A 32 11.15 7.86 -20.74
CA ALA A 32 12.55 7.44 -20.72
C ALA A 32 13.04 6.99 -19.34
N ILE A 33 12.51 7.59 -18.26
CA ILE A 33 12.74 7.12 -16.89
C ILE A 33 12.14 5.73 -16.71
N CYS A 34 10.87 5.55 -17.08
CA CYS A 34 10.17 4.27 -16.93
C CYS A 34 10.73 3.14 -17.81
N ALA A 35 11.50 3.50 -18.85
CA ALA A 35 12.15 2.56 -19.75
C ALA A 35 13.53 2.08 -19.26
N GLN A 36 14.08 2.66 -18.18
CA GLN A 36 15.34 2.18 -17.61
C GLN A 36 15.13 0.80 -16.97
N GLN A 37 16.09 -0.12 -17.15
CA GLN A 37 15.98 -1.50 -16.66
C GLN A 37 16.18 -1.62 -15.14
N ASP A 38 17.02 -0.75 -14.57
CA ASP A 38 17.38 -0.72 -13.16
C ASP A 38 16.80 0.55 -12.50
N PRO A 39 15.68 0.43 -11.75
CA PRO A 39 15.06 1.53 -11.04
C PRO A 39 15.98 2.18 -10.00
N ALA A 40 16.78 1.38 -9.29
CA ALA A 40 17.65 1.90 -8.24
C ALA A 40 18.75 2.79 -8.83
N ALA A 41 19.47 2.27 -9.84
CA ALA A 41 20.49 3.04 -10.54
C ALA A 41 19.91 4.26 -11.28
N CYS A 42 18.68 4.15 -11.81
CA CYS A 42 17.98 5.26 -12.44
C CYS A 42 17.69 6.40 -11.45
N ILE A 43 17.14 6.08 -10.28
CA ILE A 43 16.80 7.07 -9.24
C ILE A 43 18.07 7.77 -8.74
N HIS A 44 19.15 7.03 -8.47
CA HIS A 44 20.43 7.63 -8.10
C HIS A 44 20.93 8.64 -9.12
N LYS A 45 20.91 8.28 -10.42
CA LYS A 45 21.30 9.20 -11.50
C LYS A 45 20.45 10.47 -11.56
N ILE A 46 19.16 10.37 -11.25
CA ILE A 46 18.24 11.51 -11.21
C ILE A 46 18.58 12.43 -10.03
N VAL A 47 18.78 11.87 -8.85
CA VAL A 47 19.04 12.63 -7.62
C VAL A 47 20.43 13.24 -7.60
N GLU A 48 21.45 12.55 -8.12
CA GLU A 48 22.82 13.07 -8.23
C GLU A 48 22.98 14.15 -9.32
N SER A 49 22.10 14.14 -10.32
CA SER A 49 22.10 15.14 -11.37
C SER A 49 21.61 16.49 -10.84
N SER A 50 22.34 17.56 -11.17
CA SER A 50 21.94 18.93 -10.84
C SER A 50 20.60 19.36 -11.48
N GLN A 51 20.14 18.67 -12.52
CA GLN A 51 18.90 18.97 -13.25
C GLN A 51 17.83 17.89 -13.10
N GLY A 52 18.18 16.70 -12.60
CA GLY A 52 17.30 15.53 -12.64
C GLY A 52 16.03 15.70 -11.82
N SER A 53 16.17 15.93 -10.51
CA SER A 53 15.02 16.14 -9.61
C SER A 53 14.14 17.31 -10.06
N THR A 54 14.73 18.43 -10.47
CA THR A 54 14.01 19.60 -10.99
C THR A 54 13.25 19.31 -12.30
N ALA A 55 13.85 18.52 -13.20
CA ALA A 55 13.19 18.11 -14.44
C ALA A 55 12.00 17.17 -14.19
N VAL A 56 12.13 16.22 -13.26
CA VAL A 56 11.04 15.34 -12.84
C VAL A 56 9.91 16.16 -12.22
N GLN A 57 10.26 17.07 -11.32
CA GLN A 57 9.32 17.99 -10.68
C GLN A 57 8.53 18.81 -11.70
N ALA A 58 9.21 19.45 -12.65
CA ALA A 58 8.59 20.27 -13.67
C ALA A 58 7.66 19.43 -14.58
N ALA A 59 8.09 18.22 -14.94
CA ALA A 59 7.28 17.30 -15.74
C ALA A 59 5.99 16.87 -15.01
N MET A 60 6.08 16.55 -13.71
CA MET A 60 4.94 16.13 -12.89
C MET A 60 3.93 17.25 -12.64
N ARG A 61 4.35 18.51 -12.70
CA ARG A 61 3.48 19.69 -12.51
C ARG A 61 2.87 20.22 -13.78
N HIS A 62 3.43 19.89 -14.94
CA HIS A 62 3.04 20.55 -16.18
C HIS A 62 1.59 20.27 -16.58
N ASN A 63 1.14 19.03 -16.38
CA ASN A 63 -0.21 18.60 -16.70
C ASN A 63 -0.76 17.79 -15.53
N THR A 64 -1.91 18.17 -14.98
CA THR A 64 -2.57 17.47 -13.86
C THR A 64 -3.96 16.96 -14.23
N ASN A 65 -4.25 16.82 -15.53
CA ASN A 65 -5.52 16.28 -15.99
C ASN A 65 -5.65 14.76 -15.72
N SER A 66 -6.87 14.23 -15.77
CA SER A 66 -7.13 12.82 -15.44
C SER A 66 -6.38 11.85 -16.37
N GLN A 67 -6.13 12.21 -17.64
CA GLN A 67 -5.35 11.36 -18.56
C GLN A 67 -3.88 11.24 -18.12
N PHE A 68 -3.30 12.33 -17.63
CA PHE A 68 -1.94 12.36 -17.13
C PHE A 68 -1.82 11.58 -15.82
N LEU A 69 -2.71 11.87 -14.86
CA LEU A 69 -2.75 11.21 -13.55
C LEU A 69 -2.87 9.69 -13.71
N ASN A 70 -3.80 9.22 -14.55
CA ASN A 70 -4.05 7.80 -14.82
C ASN A 70 -3.05 7.15 -15.80
N GLY A 71 -2.09 7.91 -16.32
CA GLY A 71 -1.16 7.47 -17.35
C GLY A 71 0.30 7.69 -16.94
N PRO A 72 1.01 8.68 -17.53
CA PRO A 72 2.43 8.91 -17.25
C PRO A 72 2.79 9.08 -15.78
N ALA A 73 2.00 9.82 -14.98
CA ALA A 73 2.29 10.00 -13.56
C ALA A 73 2.23 8.69 -12.78
N THR A 74 1.15 7.92 -12.98
CA THR A 74 1.00 6.59 -12.35
C THR A 74 2.12 5.64 -12.77
N LYS A 75 2.47 5.60 -14.06
CA LYS A 75 3.58 4.77 -14.55
C LYS A 75 4.91 5.14 -13.89
N LEU A 76 5.18 6.43 -13.74
CA LEU A 76 6.38 6.91 -13.03
C LEU A 76 6.35 6.46 -11.57
N LEU A 77 5.28 6.72 -10.83
CA LEU A 77 5.19 6.36 -9.41
C LEU A 77 5.36 4.86 -9.20
N LEU A 78 4.66 4.02 -9.97
CA LEU A 78 4.79 2.58 -9.90
C LEU A 78 6.20 2.09 -10.30
N TYR A 79 6.88 2.79 -11.21
CA TYR A 79 8.28 2.51 -11.54
C TYR A 79 9.21 2.84 -10.37
N LEU A 80 9.03 4.01 -9.74
CA LEU A 80 9.82 4.44 -8.59
C LEU A 80 9.64 3.48 -7.39
N PHE A 81 8.42 3.00 -7.15
CA PHE A 81 8.13 2.02 -6.09
C PHE A 81 8.69 0.62 -6.36
N ARG A 82 9.41 0.37 -7.46
CA ARG A 82 10.19 -0.87 -7.64
C ARG A 82 11.51 -0.85 -6.86
N ALA A 83 11.96 0.32 -6.40
CA ALA A 83 13.19 0.51 -5.63
C ALA A 83 12.88 1.14 -4.25
N THR A 84 11.91 0.57 -3.53
CA THR A 84 11.49 1.03 -2.18
C THR A 84 12.59 0.90 -1.11
N ASP A 85 13.59 0.07 -1.38
CA ASP A 85 14.78 -0.16 -0.56
C ASP A 85 15.76 1.03 -0.54
N LEU A 86 15.63 1.98 -1.47
CA LEU A 86 16.47 3.18 -1.54
C LEU A 86 16.25 4.22 -0.42
N GLY A 87 15.30 3.98 0.49
CA GLY A 87 15.11 4.82 1.68
C GLY A 87 15.01 6.31 1.36
N ASP A 88 15.89 7.10 2.00
CA ASP A 88 15.93 8.56 1.91
C ASP A 88 16.12 9.09 0.48
N VAL A 89 16.79 8.34 -0.40
CA VAL A 89 17.04 8.77 -1.79
C VAL A 89 15.74 8.78 -2.59
N LEU A 90 14.91 7.74 -2.42
CA LEU A 90 13.58 7.70 -3.01
C LEU A 90 12.70 8.77 -2.37
N ASP A 91 12.74 8.92 -1.06
CA ASP A 91 11.92 9.90 -0.34
C ASP A 91 12.21 11.34 -0.77
N HIS A 92 13.48 11.68 -1.00
CA HIS A 92 13.86 12.99 -1.55
C HIS A 92 13.19 13.27 -2.91
N LEU A 93 13.17 12.27 -3.80
CA LEU A 93 12.53 12.42 -5.11
C LEU A 93 10.99 12.48 -5.00
N LEU A 94 10.39 11.68 -4.12
CA LEU A 94 8.94 11.71 -3.87
C LEU A 94 8.50 13.05 -3.28
N ILE A 95 9.23 13.57 -2.30
CA ILE A 95 9.02 14.92 -1.73
C ILE A 95 9.12 15.98 -2.84
N THR A 96 10.15 15.88 -3.69
CA THR A 96 10.35 16.79 -4.81
C THR A 96 9.15 16.79 -5.77
N ILE A 97 8.54 15.62 -6.01
CA ILE A 97 7.35 15.50 -6.86
C ILE A 97 6.13 16.17 -6.21
N VAL A 98 5.95 16.00 -4.91
CA VAL A 98 4.74 16.48 -4.20
C VAL A 98 4.85 17.90 -3.66
N ASP A 99 6.03 18.51 -3.58
CA ASP A 99 6.22 19.87 -3.07
C ASP A 99 6.92 20.81 -4.05
N PRO A 100 6.35 21.97 -4.45
CA PRO A 100 4.98 22.45 -4.24
C PRO A 100 3.83 21.48 -4.56
N PRO A 101 2.68 21.57 -3.85
CA PRO A 101 1.57 20.62 -3.87
C PRO A 101 0.65 20.71 -5.10
N ILE A 102 1.19 21.08 -6.27
CA ILE A 102 0.41 21.18 -7.52
C ILE A 102 -0.03 19.80 -7.98
N PHE A 103 0.91 18.86 -8.14
CA PHE A 103 0.61 17.48 -8.51
C PHE A 103 -0.17 16.78 -7.39
N TRP A 104 0.29 16.91 -6.14
CA TRP A 104 -0.29 16.22 -5.00
C TRP A 104 -1.75 16.60 -4.73
N THR A 105 -2.10 17.88 -4.82
CA THR A 105 -3.48 18.34 -4.64
C THR A 105 -4.39 17.77 -5.72
N ALA A 106 -3.96 17.82 -6.99
CA ALA A 106 -4.73 17.26 -8.10
C ALA A 106 -4.90 15.73 -7.98
N PHE A 107 -3.85 15.02 -7.59
CA PHE A 107 -3.90 13.56 -7.44
C PHE A 107 -4.79 13.13 -6.26
N THR A 108 -4.72 13.86 -5.14
CA THR A 108 -5.61 13.66 -3.98
C THR A 108 -7.07 13.94 -4.34
N GLN A 109 -7.34 15.05 -5.05
CA GLN A 109 -8.70 15.39 -5.47
C GLN A 109 -9.26 14.35 -6.44
N ALA A 110 -8.47 13.89 -7.41
CA ALA A 110 -8.90 12.85 -8.34
C ALA A 110 -9.18 11.52 -7.63
N PHE A 111 -8.38 11.14 -6.62
CA PHE A 111 -8.68 9.96 -5.80
C PHE A 111 -9.99 10.14 -5.02
N ASP A 112 -10.16 11.29 -4.36
CA ASP A 112 -11.34 11.62 -3.57
C ASP A 112 -12.63 11.57 -4.41
N GLN A 113 -12.57 12.08 -5.64
CA GLN A 113 -13.68 12.11 -6.60
C GLN A 113 -13.92 10.75 -7.28
N GLY A 114 -12.99 9.80 -7.18
CA GLY A 114 -13.10 8.49 -7.83
C GLY A 114 -12.68 8.49 -9.31
N ASP A 115 -11.92 9.48 -9.75
CA ASP A 115 -11.45 9.65 -11.14
C ASP A 115 -10.17 8.85 -11.46
N LEU A 116 -9.59 8.20 -10.45
CA LEU A 116 -8.40 7.36 -10.61
C LEU A 116 -8.77 5.93 -10.97
N ASN A 117 -8.13 5.40 -12.01
CA ASN A 117 -8.19 4.01 -12.40
C ASN A 117 -7.44 3.11 -11.41
N GLU A 118 -7.56 1.80 -11.59
CA GLU A 118 -7.02 0.82 -10.65
C GLU A 118 -5.52 1.01 -10.34
N PRO A 119 -4.60 1.07 -11.34
CA PRO A 119 -3.19 1.33 -11.08
C PRO A 119 -2.91 2.69 -10.41
N ALA A 120 -3.69 3.72 -10.74
CA ALA A 120 -3.52 5.04 -10.17
C ALA A 120 -3.97 5.09 -8.70
N GLN A 121 -4.99 4.32 -8.32
CA GLN A 121 -5.36 4.13 -6.92
C GLN A 121 -4.26 3.42 -6.13
N GLU A 122 -3.62 2.38 -6.68
CA GLU A 122 -2.46 1.71 -6.06
C GLU A 122 -1.30 2.69 -5.86
N ALA A 123 -0.96 3.46 -6.91
CA ALA A 123 0.10 4.47 -6.84
C ALA A 123 -0.21 5.58 -5.82
N PHE A 124 -1.46 6.05 -5.76
CA PHE A 124 -1.91 7.03 -4.77
C PHE A 124 -1.79 6.50 -3.35
N ALA A 125 -2.32 5.30 -3.09
CA ALA A 125 -2.28 4.68 -1.77
C ALA A 125 -0.83 4.47 -1.29
N ALA A 126 0.03 3.92 -2.16
CA ALA A 126 1.45 3.70 -1.85
C ALA A 126 2.19 5.03 -1.56
N LEU A 127 1.91 6.07 -2.34
CA LEU A 127 2.48 7.40 -2.14
C LEU A 127 2.01 8.02 -0.82
N LEU A 128 0.71 8.01 -0.53
CA LEU A 128 0.16 8.54 0.71
C LEU A 128 0.80 7.87 1.94
N LEU A 129 0.84 6.52 1.94
CA LEU A 129 1.44 5.76 3.01
C LEU A 129 2.93 6.11 3.19
N ARG A 130 3.69 6.15 2.08
CA ARG A 130 5.13 6.48 2.14
C ARG A 130 5.35 7.88 2.72
N LEU A 131 4.56 8.87 2.29
CA LEU A 131 4.63 10.25 2.78
C LEU A 131 4.26 10.37 4.26
N MET A 132 3.30 9.57 4.75
CA MET A 132 2.95 9.52 6.18
C MET A 132 4.07 8.93 7.04
N CYS A 133 4.87 8.02 6.48
CA CYS A 133 5.95 7.30 7.16
C CYS A 133 7.33 7.97 7.01
N LEU A 134 7.43 9.15 6.40
CA LEU A 134 8.71 9.85 6.30
C LEU A 134 9.30 10.11 7.69
N THR A 135 10.59 9.81 7.83
CA THR A 135 11.36 10.04 9.06
C THR A 135 11.81 11.50 9.20
N THR A 136 11.76 12.26 8.11
CA THR A 136 12.18 13.65 8.04
C THR A 136 11.05 14.57 7.55
N GLY A 137 11.03 15.80 8.04
CA GLY A 137 10.04 16.82 7.67
C GLY A 137 8.71 16.71 8.44
N ASN A 138 7.82 17.67 8.18
CA ASN A 138 6.48 17.66 8.78
C ASN A 138 5.52 16.80 7.95
N THR A 139 5.11 15.67 8.51
CA THR A 139 4.18 14.71 7.90
C THR A 139 2.71 14.94 8.29
N SER A 140 2.39 16.00 9.05
CA SER A 140 1.04 16.25 9.56
C SER A 140 0.01 16.42 8.44
N CYS A 141 0.36 17.15 7.37
CA CYS A 141 -0.54 17.41 6.25
C CYS A 141 -0.97 16.12 5.52
N TYR A 142 -0.09 15.12 5.42
CA TYR A 142 -0.41 13.83 4.81
C TYR A 142 -1.33 13.01 5.71
N ARG A 143 -1.11 13.05 7.03
CA ARG A 143 -2.03 12.44 8.00
C ARG A 143 -3.41 13.10 7.97
N ASP A 144 -3.48 14.42 7.84
CA ASP A 144 -4.75 15.15 7.76
C ASP A 144 -5.55 14.76 6.50
N ILE A 145 -4.87 14.53 5.38
CA ILE A 145 -5.49 13.98 4.16
C ILE A 145 -5.99 12.56 4.41
N ALA A 146 -5.16 11.70 5.00
CA ALA A 146 -5.52 10.32 5.30
C ALA A 146 -6.68 10.19 6.30
N LYS A 147 -6.84 11.16 7.21
CA LYS A 147 -7.95 11.24 8.17
C LYS A 147 -9.30 11.58 7.54
N LYS A 148 -9.32 12.11 6.30
CA LYS A 148 -10.59 12.40 5.62
C LYS A 148 -11.36 11.11 5.40
N SER A 149 -12.61 11.06 5.89
CA SER A 149 -13.45 9.87 5.74
C SER A 149 -13.61 9.44 4.28
N SER A 150 -13.73 10.40 3.36
CA SER A 150 -13.86 10.13 1.93
C SER A 150 -12.64 9.42 1.33
N ILE A 151 -11.43 9.71 1.83
CA ILE A 151 -10.19 9.04 1.42
C ILE A 151 -10.08 7.67 2.08
N LEU A 152 -10.22 7.60 3.41
CA LEU A 152 -10.01 6.37 4.16
C LEU A 152 -11.05 5.29 3.81
N THR A 153 -12.33 5.64 3.74
CA THR A 153 -13.39 4.72 3.33
C THR A 153 -13.15 4.20 1.92
N ARG A 154 -12.72 5.04 0.97
CA ARG A 154 -12.41 4.61 -0.40
C ARG A 154 -11.23 3.64 -0.48
N LEU A 155 -10.22 3.79 0.39
CA LEU A 155 -9.12 2.83 0.48
C LEU A 155 -9.60 1.48 1.01
N LEU A 156 -10.38 1.48 2.10
CA LEU A 156 -10.88 0.26 2.76
C LEU A 156 -11.93 -0.49 1.93
N ASP A 157 -12.77 0.23 1.18
CA ASP A 157 -13.81 -0.36 0.34
C ASP A 157 -13.31 -0.69 -1.09
N SER A 158 -12.00 -0.57 -1.34
CA SER A 158 -11.43 -0.84 -2.66
C SER A 158 -11.63 -2.29 -3.08
N SER A 159 -11.98 -2.50 -4.34
CA SER A 159 -12.01 -3.84 -4.97
C SER A 159 -10.61 -4.44 -5.13
N GLN A 160 -9.56 -3.62 -5.05
CA GLN A 160 -8.18 -4.06 -5.16
C GLN A 160 -7.59 -4.35 -3.80
N TRP A 161 -7.22 -5.61 -3.57
CA TRP A 161 -6.60 -6.05 -2.32
C TRP A 161 -5.41 -5.18 -1.91
N LYS A 162 -4.52 -4.83 -2.85
CA LYS A 162 -3.34 -4.00 -2.55
C LYS A 162 -3.70 -2.61 -2.01
N VAL A 163 -4.77 -2.00 -2.54
CA VAL A 163 -5.23 -0.68 -2.08
C VAL A 163 -5.85 -0.81 -0.69
N LYS A 164 -6.64 -1.86 -0.48
CA LYS A 164 -7.26 -2.19 0.80
C LYS A 164 -6.23 -2.48 1.90
N ASP A 165 -5.21 -3.27 1.59
CA ASP A 165 -4.04 -3.56 2.44
C ASP A 165 -3.36 -2.29 2.93
N ILE A 166 -3.08 -1.36 2.00
CA ILE A 166 -2.53 -0.05 2.35
C ILE A 166 -3.52 0.76 3.20
N GLY A 167 -4.82 0.67 2.91
CA GLY A 167 -5.89 1.28 3.71
C GLY A 167 -5.86 0.86 5.18
N TYR A 168 -5.75 -0.45 5.47
CA TYR A 168 -5.64 -0.95 6.84
C TYR A 168 -4.38 -0.46 7.54
N ARG A 169 -3.25 -0.43 6.83
CA ARG A 169 -1.99 0.09 7.37
C ARG A 169 -2.10 1.58 7.71
N ILE A 170 -2.70 2.38 6.83
CA ILE A 170 -2.98 3.80 7.06
C ILE A 170 -3.89 3.95 8.29
N GLN A 171 -4.99 3.20 8.37
CA GLN A 171 -5.92 3.22 9.50
C GLN A 171 -5.20 2.93 10.82
N HIS A 172 -4.37 1.89 10.85
CA HIS A 172 -3.60 1.50 12.02
C HIS A 172 -2.56 2.55 12.44
N ILE A 173 -1.86 3.16 11.47
CA ILE A 173 -0.95 4.28 11.75
C ILE A 173 -1.73 5.43 12.40
N LEU A 174 -2.88 5.80 11.84
CA LEU A 174 -3.71 6.88 12.36
C LEU A 174 -4.24 6.61 13.78
N SER A 175 -4.64 5.38 14.10
CA SER A 175 -5.07 5.01 15.46
C SER A 175 -3.92 5.14 16.46
N THR A 176 -2.73 4.64 16.11
CA THR A 176 -1.57 4.66 17.02
C THR A 176 -1.10 6.09 17.31
N PHE A 177 -1.11 6.97 16.31
CA PHE A 177 -0.79 8.39 16.51
C PHE A 177 -1.76 9.12 17.45
N ASN A 178 -3.05 8.77 17.44
CA ASN A 178 -4.04 9.42 18.30
C ASN A 178 -3.95 8.93 19.76
N SER A 179 -3.50 7.69 19.98
CA SER A 179 -3.42 7.06 21.31
C SER A 179 -2.17 7.46 22.11
N GLY A 180 -1.21 8.18 21.50
CA GLY A 180 0.05 8.54 22.16
C GLY A 180 0.96 7.34 22.43
N THR A 181 0.59 6.15 21.96
CA THR A 181 1.41 4.95 22.02
C THR A 181 2.49 5.05 20.94
N PRO A 182 3.77 4.78 21.27
CA PRO A 182 4.81 4.71 20.25
C PRO A 182 4.36 3.70 19.19
N VAL A 183 4.57 4.04 17.92
CA VAL A 183 4.32 3.15 16.78
C VAL A 183 4.97 1.81 17.13
N THR A 184 4.17 0.78 17.42
CA THR A 184 4.67 -0.58 17.55
C THR A 184 5.46 -0.82 16.27
N ALA A 185 6.75 -1.15 16.44
CA ALA A 185 7.71 -1.25 15.34
C ALA A 185 7.06 -1.93 14.13
N VAL A 186 7.35 -1.44 12.92
CA VAL A 186 6.86 -2.00 11.65
C VAL A 186 6.86 -3.54 11.75
N GLY A 187 5.66 -4.15 11.78
CA GLY A 187 5.49 -5.59 12.01
C GLY A 187 4.87 -6.00 13.35
N GLY A 188 4.45 -5.08 14.22
CA GLY A 188 3.67 -5.36 15.45
C GLY A 188 2.25 -5.92 15.20
N PRO A 189 1.46 -6.15 16.26
CA PRO A 189 0.06 -6.60 16.11
C PRO A 189 -0.78 -5.49 15.46
N GLY A 190 -1.79 -5.88 14.69
CA GLY A 190 -2.75 -4.94 14.10
C GLY A 190 -2.41 -4.44 12.70
N GLY A 191 -3.46 -4.04 11.96
CA GLY A 191 -3.35 -3.26 10.72
C GLY A 191 -3.13 -4.06 9.43
N ARG A 192 -3.20 -5.39 9.46
CA ARG A 192 -3.09 -6.26 8.27
C ARG A 192 -4.40 -6.46 7.52
N HIS A 193 -5.53 -6.45 8.24
CA HIS A 193 -6.90 -6.63 7.74
C HIS A 193 -7.91 -6.06 8.75
N ASP A 194 -9.20 -6.09 8.41
CA ASP A 194 -10.32 -5.60 9.24
C ASP A 194 -10.44 -6.29 10.60
N ASN A 195 -9.91 -7.51 10.71
CA ASN A 195 -9.93 -8.32 11.94
C ASN A 195 -8.55 -8.49 12.61
N ASP A 196 -7.58 -7.61 12.32
CA ASP A 196 -6.27 -7.58 12.99
C ASP A 196 -6.19 -6.37 13.93
N PHE A 197 -6.34 -6.63 15.23
CA PHE A 197 -6.31 -5.62 16.29
C PHE A 197 -5.08 -5.76 17.18
N ASN A 198 -4.73 -4.70 17.90
CA ASN A 198 -3.62 -4.72 18.85
C ASN A 198 -3.93 -5.62 20.06
N ASP A 199 -5.13 -5.47 20.63
CA ASP A 199 -5.63 -6.40 21.64
C ASP A 199 -6.28 -7.59 20.96
N PHE A 200 -5.72 -8.78 21.17
CA PHE A 200 -6.25 -10.02 20.59
C PHE A 200 -7.67 -10.35 21.04
N ARG A 201 -8.12 -9.77 22.15
CA ARG A 201 -9.50 -9.94 22.65
C ARG A 201 -10.54 -9.23 21.78
N GLU A 202 -10.11 -8.26 20.97
CA GLU A 202 -10.97 -7.56 20.00
C GLU A 202 -11.11 -8.33 18.69
N ILE A 203 -10.26 -9.33 18.45
CA ILE A 203 -10.30 -10.15 17.24
C ILE A 203 -11.52 -11.07 17.30
N SER A 204 -12.38 -10.96 16.27
CA SER A 204 -13.53 -11.84 16.11
C SER A 204 -13.08 -13.28 15.90
N ILE A 205 -13.73 -14.22 16.62
CA ILE A 205 -13.44 -15.65 16.51
C ILE A 205 -13.60 -16.14 15.07
N LEU A 206 -14.72 -15.82 14.43
CA LEU A 206 -14.93 -16.16 13.02
C LEU A 206 -14.06 -15.25 12.14
N PRO A 207 -13.30 -15.82 11.19
CA PRO A 207 -12.46 -15.03 10.30
C PRO A 207 -13.30 -14.26 9.29
N THR A 208 -12.80 -13.08 8.92
CA THR A 208 -13.42 -12.24 7.89
C THR A 208 -12.92 -12.63 6.50
N ALA A 209 -13.61 -12.18 5.45
CA ALA A 209 -13.16 -12.41 4.09
C ALA A 209 -11.79 -11.75 3.82
N ASP A 210 -11.58 -10.54 4.32
CA ASP A 210 -10.34 -9.80 4.13
C ASP A 210 -9.17 -10.43 4.91
N GLU A 211 -9.43 -11.06 6.05
CA GLU A 211 -8.43 -11.87 6.76
C GLU A 211 -8.05 -13.15 6.01
N ILE A 212 -9.03 -13.87 5.46
CA ILE A 212 -8.77 -15.09 4.68
C ILE A 212 -7.95 -14.77 3.43
N LEU A 213 -8.26 -13.66 2.76
CA LEU A 213 -7.57 -13.19 1.55
C LEU A 213 -6.22 -12.51 1.82
N CYS A 214 -5.95 -12.13 3.07
CA CYS A 214 -4.69 -11.49 3.44
C CYS A 214 -3.48 -12.40 3.19
N GLN A 215 -2.49 -11.85 2.49
CA GLN A 215 -1.23 -12.53 2.17
C GLN A 215 -0.08 -12.10 3.08
N GLN A 216 -0.30 -11.15 3.99
CA GLN A 216 0.73 -10.75 4.94
C GLN A 216 0.96 -11.84 5.99
N PRO A 217 2.20 -12.03 6.46
CA PRO A 217 2.48 -12.97 7.53
C PRO A 217 1.76 -12.55 8.83
N PRO A 218 1.22 -13.51 9.59
CA PRO A 218 0.61 -13.21 10.87
C PRO A 218 1.64 -12.66 11.86
N PHE A 219 1.17 -11.83 12.79
CA PHE A 219 2.01 -11.40 13.89
C PHE A 219 2.18 -12.52 14.92
N ILE A 220 3.37 -13.09 14.98
CA ILE A 220 3.73 -14.13 15.96
C ILE A 220 5.02 -13.70 16.65
N ARG A 221 5.04 -13.73 17.98
CA ARG A 221 6.23 -13.47 18.78
C ARG A 221 7.12 -14.72 18.82
N PRO A 222 8.44 -14.58 18.60
CA PRO A 222 9.40 -15.64 18.88
C PRO A 222 9.34 -16.06 20.35
N SER A 223 9.61 -17.33 20.64
CA SER A 223 9.65 -17.86 22.01
C SER A 223 10.65 -17.10 22.90
N SER A 224 11.77 -16.65 22.32
CA SER A 224 12.79 -15.86 23.03
C SER A 224 12.25 -14.56 23.61
N VAL A 225 11.26 -13.92 22.96
CA VAL A 225 10.62 -12.70 23.47
C VAL A 225 9.76 -12.98 24.69
N LEU A 226 9.17 -14.18 24.78
CA LEU A 226 8.36 -14.59 25.92
C LEU A 226 9.23 -15.02 27.13
N GLU A 227 10.46 -15.47 26.86
CA GLU A 227 11.43 -15.89 27.86
C GLU A 227 12.29 -14.71 28.39
N ASP A 228 12.18 -13.53 27.78
CA ASP A 228 12.94 -12.34 28.17
C ASP A 228 12.62 -11.93 29.62
N PRO A 229 13.61 -11.88 30.53
CA PRO A 229 13.43 -11.40 31.89
C PRO A 229 12.77 -10.02 31.98
N ASP A 230 13.06 -9.12 31.05
CA ASP A 230 12.53 -7.75 31.06
C ASP A 230 11.02 -7.71 30.75
N GLY A 231 10.48 -8.78 30.15
CA GLY A 231 9.06 -8.93 29.82
C GLY A 231 8.20 -9.60 30.92
N GLU A 232 8.75 -9.85 32.13
CA GLU A 232 8.04 -10.62 33.17
C GLU A 232 6.65 -10.06 33.52
N ALA A 233 6.51 -8.72 33.53
CA ALA A 233 5.26 -8.05 33.87
C ALA A 233 4.13 -8.28 32.84
N THR A 234 4.45 -8.47 31.55
CA THR A 234 3.46 -8.65 30.47
C THR A 234 3.41 -10.09 29.95
N ARG A 235 4.35 -10.95 30.38
CA ARG A 235 4.54 -12.31 29.88
C ARG A 235 3.26 -13.12 29.73
N THR A 236 2.38 -13.10 30.74
CA THR A 236 1.11 -13.85 30.67
C THR A 236 0.21 -13.33 29.56
N ALA A 237 0.07 -12.01 29.42
CA ALA A 237 -0.74 -11.41 28.37
C ALA A 237 -0.14 -11.67 26.97
N ASP A 238 1.18 -11.52 26.83
CA ASP A 238 1.90 -11.80 25.58
C ASP A 238 1.82 -13.28 25.20
N TYR A 239 1.89 -14.20 26.17
CA TYR A 239 1.74 -15.64 25.93
C TYR A 239 0.33 -15.99 25.44
N LEU A 240 -0.71 -15.42 26.05
CA LEU A 240 -2.10 -15.64 25.63
C LEU A 240 -2.36 -15.07 24.23
N ASP A 241 -1.88 -13.85 23.95
CA ASP A 241 -1.95 -13.22 22.63
C ASP A 241 -1.26 -14.11 21.57
N ASN A 242 -0.02 -14.53 21.84
CA ASN A 242 0.73 -15.38 20.92
C ASN A 242 0.04 -16.74 20.69
N THR A 243 -0.46 -17.37 21.74
CA THR A 243 -1.17 -18.66 21.65
C THR A 243 -2.47 -18.53 20.85
N PHE A 244 -3.23 -17.46 21.08
CA PHE A 244 -4.45 -17.18 20.32
C PHE A 244 -4.14 -17.03 18.82
N ARG A 245 -3.13 -16.23 18.48
CA ARG A 245 -2.73 -15.99 17.08
C ARG A 245 -2.15 -17.23 16.41
N LEU A 246 -1.43 -18.09 17.14
CA LEU A 246 -0.96 -19.38 16.63
C LEU A 246 -2.13 -20.31 16.27
N LEU A 247 -3.08 -20.53 17.20
CA LEU A 247 -4.27 -21.34 16.94
C LEU A 247 -5.09 -20.79 15.78
N ARG A 248 -5.16 -19.45 15.67
CA ARG A 248 -5.87 -18.78 14.60
C ARG A 248 -5.21 -19.00 13.25
N GLU A 249 -3.89 -18.94 13.16
CA GLU A 249 -3.17 -19.22 11.91
C GLU A 249 -3.34 -20.67 11.48
N ASP A 250 -3.32 -21.63 12.41
CA ASP A 250 -3.62 -23.04 12.10
C ASP A 250 -5.01 -23.19 11.47
N MET A 251 -6.03 -22.55 12.06
CA MET A 251 -7.39 -22.53 11.52
C MET A 251 -7.46 -21.84 10.13
N LEU A 252 -6.83 -20.67 9.97
CA LEU A 252 -6.83 -19.93 8.71
C LEU A 252 -6.13 -20.69 7.59
N TYR A 253 -5.05 -21.42 7.91
CA TYR A 253 -4.35 -22.25 6.96
C TYR A 253 -5.28 -23.29 6.34
N GLU A 254 -6.03 -24.02 7.16
CA GLU A 254 -6.99 -25.02 6.68
C GLU A 254 -8.08 -24.39 5.80
N ILE A 255 -8.64 -23.25 6.22
CA ILE A 255 -9.68 -22.53 5.47
C ILE A 255 -9.14 -22.06 4.11
N ARG A 256 -7.94 -21.46 4.08
CA ARG A 256 -7.29 -21.00 2.85
C ARG A 256 -6.99 -22.16 1.91
N GLU A 257 -6.52 -23.29 2.43
CA GLU A 257 -6.23 -24.48 1.63
C GLU A 257 -7.49 -25.07 0.97
N GLU A 258 -8.57 -25.22 1.74
CA GLU A 258 -9.86 -25.69 1.22
C GLU A 258 -10.46 -24.70 0.22
N LEU A 259 -10.39 -23.39 0.49
CA LEU A 259 -10.85 -22.36 -0.43
C LEU A 259 -10.09 -22.42 -1.77
N GLN A 260 -8.75 -22.50 -1.73
CA GLN A 260 -7.91 -22.63 -2.93
C GLN A 260 -8.22 -23.90 -3.73
N THR A 261 -8.58 -24.99 -3.05
CA THR A 261 -9.00 -26.24 -3.69
C THR A 261 -10.37 -26.08 -4.34
N ALA A 262 -11.34 -25.50 -3.63
CA ALA A 262 -12.71 -25.29 -4.12
C ALA A 262 -12.78 -24.37 -5.34
N ILE A 263 -11.95 -23.32 -5.39
CA ILE A 263 -11.85 -22.40 -6.54
C ILE A 263 -10.92 -22.92 -7.66
N GLY A 264 -10.39 -24.14 -7.53
CA GLY A 264 -9.57 -24.80 -8.54
C GLY A 264 -8.15 -24.23 -8.71
N GLN A 265 -7.68 -23.38 -7.79
CA GLN A 265 -6.32 -22.83 -7.82
C GLN A 265 -5.26 -23.86 -7.42
N LYS A 266 -5.62 -24.84 -6.58
CA LYS A 266 -4.73 -25.92 -6.14
C LYS A 266 -5.38 -27.27 -6.43
N LYS A 267 -4.61 -28.22 -7.00
CA LYS A 267 -5.03 -29.62 -7.08
C LYS A 267 -4.89 -30.27 -5.69
N GLY A 268 -5.89 -30.03 -4.85
CA GLY A 268 -6.05 -30.70 -3.55
C GLY A 268 -6.81 -32.01 -3.70
N ARG A 269 -6.51 -32.97 -2.83
CA ARG A 269 -7.36 -34.14 -2.61
C ARG A 269 -8.41 -33.71 -1.60
N HIS A 270 -9.60 -33.32 -2.05
CA HIS A 270 -10.72 -32.96 -1.17
C HIS A 270 -10.87 -34.04 -0.09
N ARG A 271 -10.67 -33.65 1.17
CA ARG A 271 -10.89 -34.54 2.32
C ARG A 271 -12.37 -34.59 2.70
N GLY A 272 -13.20 -33.69 2.17
CA GLY A 272 -14.64 -33.59 2.42
C GLY A 272 -15.52 -34.32 1.40
N VAL A 273 -16.71 -34.68 1.85
CA VAL A 273 -17.80 -35.19 0.99
C VAL A 273 -18.44 -33.98 0.29
N THR A 274 -18.44 -33.99 -1.04
CA THR A 274 -19.23 -33.02 -1.83
C THR A 274 -20.70 -33.46 -1.82
N ILE A 275 -21.58 -32.60 -1.32
CA ILE A 275 -23.03 -32.83 -1.38
C ILE A 275 -23.60 -31.88 -2.43
N ASP A 276 -23.97 -32.44 -3.58
CA ASP A 276 -24.64 -31.71 -4.65
C ASP A 276 -26.13 -31.52 -4.35
N GLY A 277 -26.70 -30.39 -4.79
CA GLY A 277 -28.14 -30.13 -4.70
C GLY A 277 -28.61 -29.58 -3.35
N VAL A 278 -27.71 -29.02 -2.53
CA VAL A 278 -28.10 -28.33 -1.30
C VAL A 278 -28.87 -27.05 -1.64
N THR A 279 -30.15 -27.02 -1.30
CA THR A 279 -31.00 -25.82 -1.41
C THR A 279 -31.39 -25.34 -0.02
N LEU A 280 -31.24 -24.05 0.21
CA LEU A 280 -31.72 -23.40 1.42
C LEU A 280 -33.25 -23.37 1.41
N ILE A 281 -33.88 -24.14 2.30
CA ILE A 281 -35.35 -24.17 2.49
C ILE A 281 -35.67 -23.49 3.82
N GLY A 282 -36.57 -22.50 3.81
CA GLY A 282 -37.08 -21.90 5.05
C GLY A 282 -36.11 -20.94 5.76
N VAL A 283 -35.21 -20.27 5.03
CA VAL A 283 -34.34 -19.24 5.61
C VAL A 283 -35.21 -18.07 6.09
N TYR A 284 -35.26 -17.90 7.41
CA TYR A 284 -35.95 -16.80 8.06
C TYR A 284 -34.95 -15.67 8.35
N SER A 285 -34.93 -14.65 7.50
CA SER A 285 -34.00 -13.51 7.61
C SER A 285 -34.42 -12.45 8.65
N GLY A 286 -35.27 -12.82 9.61
CA GLY A 286 -35.93 -11.87 10.52
C GLY A 286 -37.17 -11.21 9.89
N ALA A 287 -37.98 -10.57 10.73
CA ALA A 287 -39.14 -9.80 10.27
C ALA A 287 -38.69 -8.47 9.67
N ASP A 288 -39.32 -8.06 8.57
CA ASP A 288 -39.09 -6.80 7.85
C ASP A 288 -39.71 -5.61 8.60
N ASP A 289 -39.56 -5.58 9.93
CA ASP A 289 -40.12 -4.56 10.81
C ASP A 289 -39.10 -3.43 11.01
N ARG A 290 -38.77 -2.74 9.92
CA ARG A 290 -38.31 -1.35 10.02
C ARG A 290 -39.53 -0.47 10.21
N LYS A 291 -39.89 -0.22 11.47
CA LYS A 291 -40.61 0.98 11.89
C LYS A 291 -39.64 2.03 12.39
#